data_AF-A0A2V9XTZ9-F1
#
_entry.id   AF-A0A2V9XTZ9-F1
#
_cell.length_a   1.000
_cell.length_b   1.000
_cell.length_c   1.000
_cell.angle_alpha   90.00
_cell.angle_beta   90.00
_cell.angle_gamma   90.00
#
_symmetry.space_group_name_H-M   'P 1'
#
loop_
_entity.id
_entity.type
_entity.pdbx_description
1 polymer ?
#
loop_
_entity_poly.entity_id
_entity_poly.type
_entity_poly.pdbx_seq_one_letter_code
_entity_poly.pdbx_strand_id
1 'polypeptide(L)' 'MRIIRAEHLGMCFGVRDAIALAFEQSQSQPLTILGDLVHNET' A
#
# COMPACT_ATOMS: atom_id res chain seq x y z
N MET A 1 -20.40 -9.39 22.11
CA MET A 1 -19.46 -10.06 21.20
C MET A 1 -18.09 -9.42 21.37
N ARG A 2 -16.99 -10.18 21.48
CA ARG A 2 -15.63 -9.64 21.64
C ARG A 2 -14.85 -9.89 20.35
N ILE A 3 -14.40 -8.83 19.68
CA ILE A 3 -13.55 -8.93 18.48
C ILE A 3 -12.09 -8.87 18.92
N ILE A 4 -11.30 -9.84 18.48
CA ILE A 4 -9.85 -9.90 18.72
C ILE A 4 -9.17 -9.76 17.36
N ARG A 5 -8.24 -8.81 17.24
CA ARG A 5 -7.45 -8.59 16.01
C ARG A 5 -6.06 -9.20 16.18
N ALA A 6 -5.52 -9.74 15.10
CA ALA A 6 -4.15 -10.21 15.09
C ALA A 6 -3.18 -9.02 15.17
N GLU A 7 -2.05 -9.21 15.87
CA GLU A 7 -1.03 -8.19 16.08
C GLU A 7 -0.38 -7.72 14.77
N HIS A 8 -0.29 -8.61 13.79
CA HIS A 8 0.32 -8.34 12.48
C HIS A 8 -0.73 -8.30 11.35
N LEU A 9 -1.97 -7.94 11.66
CA LEU A 9 -3.02 -7.74 10.66
C LEU A 9 -2.78 -6.43 9.88
N GLY A 10 -2.56 -6.52 8.57
CA GLY A 10 -2.49 -5.37 7.67
C GLY A 10 -1.32 -5.43 6.68
N MET A 11 -0.84 -4.26 6.27
CA MET A 11 0.24 -4.13 5.29
C MET A 11 1.59 -4.47 5.90
N CYS A 12 2.37 -5.32 5.22
CA CYS A 12 3.79 -5.51 5.49
C CYS A 12 4.60 -4.25 5.11
N PHE A 13 5.86 -4.19 5.52
CA PHE A 13 6.74 -3.06 5.23
C PHE A 13 6.84 -2.78 3.72
N GLY A 14 7.01 -3.82 2.88
CA GLY A 14 7.15 -3.63 1.44
C GLY A 14 5.93 -3.01 0.77
N VAL A 15 4.72 -3.36 1.22
CA VAL A 15 3.49 -2.73 0.73
C VAL A 15 3.40 -1.26 1.17
N ARG A 16 3.74 -0.95 2.43
CA ARG A 16 3.74 0.43 2.94
C ARG A 16 4.73 1.30 2.16
N ASP A 17 5.93 0.80 1.94
CA ASP A 17 7.01 1.52 1.27
C ASP A 17 6.69 1.75 -0.20
N ALA A 18 6.16 0.74 -0.90
CA ALA A 18 5.75 0.87 -2.29
C ALA A 18 4.66 1.93 -2.48
N ILE A 19 3.65 1.96 -1.59
CA ILE A 19 2.58 2.96 -1.61
C ILE A 19 3.14 4.36 -1.32
N ALA A 20 3.98 4.49 -0.29
CA ALA A 20 4.58 5.78 0.07
C ALA A 20 5.41 6.37 -1.08
N LEU A 21 6.25 5.54 -1.71
CA LEU A 21 7.06 5.93 -2.85
C LEU A 21 6.20 6.38 -4.04
N ALA A 22 5.14 5.62 -4.36
CA ALA A 22 4.24 5.98 -5.46
C ALA A 22 3.57 7.34 -5.22
N PHE A 23 3.12 7.60 -3.99
CA PHE A 23 2.56 8.90 -3.63
C PHE A 23 3.59 10.02 -3.77
N GLU A 24 4.78 9.87 -3.20
CA GLU A 24 5.83 10.89 -3.25
C GLU A 24 6.22 11.24 -4.70
N GLN A 25 6.45 10.24 -5.53
CA GLN A 25 6.86 10.44 -6.94
C GLN A 25 5.74 11.10 -7.75
N SER A 26 4.47 10.74 -7.50
CA SER A 26 3.32 11.34 -8.18
C SER A 26 3.15 12.83 -7.91
N GLN A 27 3.68 13.36 -6.79
CA GLN A 27 3.65 14.80 -6.51
C GLN A 27 4.62 15.59 -7.39
N SER A 28 5.69 14.95 -7.87
CA SER A 28 6.75 15.63 -8.63
C SER A 28 6.50 15.56 -10.14
N GLN A 29 5.94 14.45 -10.63
CA GLN A 29 5.72 14.22 -12.06
C GLN A 29 4.66 13.12 -12.30
N PRO A 30 4.09 13.04 -13.52
CA PRO A 30 3.28 11.89 -13.90
C PRO A 30 4.02 10.56 -13.67
N LEU A 31 3.38 9.66 -12.95
CA LEU A 31 3.92 8.35 -12.56
C LEU A 31 3.22 7.23 -13.33
N THR A 32 3.97 6.27 -13.83
CA THR A 32 3.44 5.01 -14.40
C THR A 32 3.85 3.84 -13.51
N ILE A 33 2.90 2.97 -13.19
CA ILE A 33 3.13 1.73 -12.46
C ILE A 33 3.11 0.56 -13.44
N LEU A 34 4.08 -0.35 -13.32
CA LEU A 34 4.10 -1.59 -14.11
C LEU A 34 3.20 -2.64 -13.45
N GLY A 35 1.95 -2.73 -13.93
CA GLY A 35 0.93 -3.62 -13.36
C GLY A 35 0.19 -2.98 -12.18
N ASP A 36 -0.40 -3.81 -11.32
CA ASP A 36 -1.06 -3.34 -10.10
C ASP A 36 -0.03 -2.96 -9.03
N LEU A 37 -0.20 -1.80 -8.39
CA LEU A 37 0.66 -1.37 -7.28
C LEU A 37 0.56 -2.34 -6.09
N VAL A 38 -0.67 -2.73 -5.76
CA VAL A 38 -1.04 -3.76 -4.79
C VAL A 38 -2.37 -4.38 -5.22
N HIS A 39 -2.64 -5.62 -4.83
CA HIS A 39 -3.94 -6.27 -5.06
C HIS A 39 -4.91 -5.92 -3.93
N ASN A 40 -5.53 -4.74 -4.01
CA ASN A 40 -6.58 -4.31 -3.09
C ASN A 40 -7.67 -3.56 -3.88
N GLU A 41 -8.59 -4.32 -4.48
CA GLU A 41 -9.62 -3.81 -5.40
C GLU A 41 -10.77 -3.05 -4.71
N THR A 42 -10.85 -3.11 -3.37
CA THR A 42 -11.97 -2.59 -2.56
C THR A 42 -11.52 -1.70 -1.41
#